data_AF-A0A2V7XEW0-F1
#
_entry.id   AF-A0A2V7XEW0-F1
#
_cell.length_a   1.000
_cell.length_b   1.000
_cell.length_c   1.000
_cell.angle_alpha   90.00
_cell.angle_beta   90.00
_cell.angle_gamma   90.00
#
_symmetry.space_group_name_H-M   'P 1'
#
loop_
_entity.id
_entity.type
_entity.pdbx_description
1 polymer ?
#
loop_
_entity_poly.entity_id
_entity_poly.type
_entity_poly.pdbx_seq_one_letter_code
_entity_poly.pdbx_strand_id
1 'polypeptide(L)'
;MAPVTSVHHFEITGRGGVIRLEAASVADEEGRDRARGHLEHVAESFAAGDFSMPMFIHGQVPPGAAAMTRLRDAIRYRYEPTDRGGRITIDTSNREARRAIHDFLRFQIRDHRTED
;
A
#
# COMPACT_ATOMS: atom_id res chain seq x y z
N MET A 1 -21.97 4.92 15.80
CA MET A 1 -20.59 5.08 15.28
C MET A 1 -20.70 5.31 13.79
N ALA A 2 -20.24 6.45 13.28
CA ALA A 2 -20.16 6.65 11.82
C ALA A 2 -19.23 5.58 11.24
N PRO A 3 -19.52 5.02 10.04
CA PRO A 3 -18.59 4.12 9.41
C PRO A 3 -17.31 4.91 9.12
N VAL A 4 -16.20 4.47 9.70
CA VAL A 4 -14.87 5.05 9.49
C VAL A 4 -14.44 4.61 8.08
N THR A 5 -14.95 5.29 7.05
CA THR A 5 -14.66 4.93 5.67
C THR A 5 -13.38 5.61 5.25
N SER A 6 -12.24 4.97 5.53
CA SER A 6 -10.98 5.31 4.87
C SER A 6 -10.94 4.60 3.51
N VAL A 7 -10.51 5.32 2.46
CA VAL A 7 -10.48 4.83 1.09
C VAL A 7 -9.03 4.58 0.69
N HIS A 8 -8.75 3.37 0.22
CA HIS A 8 -7.47 3.05 -0.40
C HIS A 8 -7.46 3.57 -1.83
N HIS A 9 -6.32 4.11 -2.26
CA HIS A 9 -6.03 4.43 -3.65
C HIS A 9 -4.71 3.78 -4.04
N PHE A 10 -4.66 3.18 -5.22
CA PHE A 10 -3.48 2.47 -5.71
C PHE A 10 -3.11 3.00 -7.09
N GLU A 11 -1.84 3.34 -7.27
CA GLU A 11 -1.34 3.90 -8.52
C GLU A 11 -0.12 3.12 -8.99
N ILE A 12 -0.07 2.81 -10.28
CA ILE A 12 1.09 2.16 -10.90
C ILE A 12 1.96 3.23 -11.57
N THR A 13 3.25 3.24 -11.25
CA THR A 13 4.23 4.17 -11.87
C THR A 13 5.25 3.40 -12.70
N GLY A 14 6.02 4.12 -13.54
CA GLY A 14 7.07 3.51 -14.37
C GLY A 14 8.22 2.84 -13.59
N ARG A 15 8.33 3.10 -12.28
CA ARG A 15 9.37 2.56 -11.39
C ARG A 15 8.83 1.71 -10.23
N GLY A 16 7.50 1.63 -10.09
CA GLY A 16 6.85 0.86 -9.03
C GLY A 16 5.40 1.30 -8.88
N GLY A 17 5.07 1.96 -7.77
CA GLY A 17 3.73 2.49 -7.55
C GLY A 17 3.54 3.25 -6.25
N VAL A 18 2.31 3.66 -5.98
CA VAL A 18 1.91 4.41 -4.79
C VAL A 18 0.69 3.74 -4.15
N ILE A 19 0.68 3.67 -2.83
CA ILE A 19 -0.48 3.31 -2.02
C ILE A 19 -0.87 4.55 -1.22
N ARG A 20 -2.11 5.00 -1.29
CA ARG A 20 -2.65 6.06 -0.43
C ARG A 20 -3.83 5.53 0.35
N LEU A 21 -4.00 6.05 1.56
CA LEU A 21 -5.15 5.78 2.40
C LEU A 21 -5.61 7.11 2.96
N GLU A 22 -6.84 7.49 2.65
CA GLU A 22 -7.38 8.79 2.99
C GLU A 22 -8.70 8.64 3.75
N ALA A 23 -8.93 9.52 4.72
CA ALA A 23 -10.23 9.67 5.35
C ALA A 23 -11.26 10.22 4.35
N ALA A 24 -12.50 9.73 4.41
CA ALA A 24 -13.58 10.18 3.54
C ALA A 24 -13.89 11.68 3.66
N SER A 25 -13.62 12.29 4.82
CA SER A 25 -13.83 13.72 5.06
C SER A 25 -12.59 14.38 5.65
N VAL A 26 -12.33 15.63 5.24
CA VAL A 26 -11.25 16.46 5.82
C VAL A 26 -11.49 16.84 7.28
N ALA A 27 -12.74 16.76 7.75
CA ALA A 27 -13.10 16.99 9.15
C ALA A 27 -12.92 15.72 10.02
N ASP A 28 -12.64 14.57 9.42
CA ASP A 28 -12.43 13.31 10.13
C ASP A 28 -10.95 13.15 10.54
N GLU A 29 -10.56 13.90 11.58
CA GLU A 29 -9.20 13.87 12.12
C GLU A 29 -8.82 12.49 12.68
N GLU A 30 -9.78 11.80 13.31
CA GLU A 30 -9.58 10.46 13.85
C GLU A 30 -9.33 9.43 12.73
N GLY A 31 -10.12 9.47 11.66
CA GLY A 31 -9.90 8.65 10.47
C GLY A 31 -8.58 8.96 9.78
N ARG A 32 -8.20 10.24 9.70
CA ARG A 32 -6.91 10.69 9.15
C ARG A 32 -5.73 10.13 9.95
N ASP A 33 -5.77 10.22 11.28
CA ASP A 33 -4.69 9.73 12.14
C ASP A 33 -4.59 8.20 12.15
N ARG A 34 -5.73 7.50 12.09
CA ARG A 34 -5.75 6.04 11.89
C ARG A 34 -5.15 5.64 10.53
N ALA A 35 -5.48 6.34 9.46
CA ALA A 35 -4.92 6.07 8.13
C ALA A 35 -3.40 6.26 8.10
N ARG A 36 -2.90 7.31 8.77
CA ARG A 36 -1.47 7.57 8.94
C ARG A 36 -0.75 6.44 9.67
N GLY A 37 -1.21 6.10 10.88
CA GLY A 37 -0.60 5.03 11.67
C GLY A 37 -0.66 3.68 10.96
N HIS A 38 -1.74 3.40 10.23
CA HIS A 38 -1.86 2.20 9.43
C HIS A 38 -0.81 2.13 8.32
N LEU A 39 -0.67 3.19 7.49
CA LEU A 39 0.29 3.17 6.38
C LEU A 39 1.75 3.24 6.84
N GLU A 40 2.03 3.88 7.96
CA GLU A 40 3.37 3.86 8.56
C GLU A 40 3.76 2.42 8.91
N HIS A 41 2.88 1.69 9.60
CA HIS A 41 3.10 0.29 9.95
C HIS A 41 3.23 -0.62 8.71
N VAL A 42 2.38 -0.41 7.69
CA VAL A 42 2.48 -1.16 6.42
C VAL A 42 3.83 -0.92 5.72
N ALA A 43 4.32 0.33 5.71
CA ALA A 43 5.61 0.65 5.11
C ALA A 43 6.77 -0.05 5.82
N GLU A 44 6.74 -0.11 7.16
CA GLU A 44 7.72 -0.84 7.97
C GLU A 44 7.72 -2.35 7.67
N SER A 45 6.55 -2.98 7.66
CA SER A 45 6.42 -4.40 7.35
C SER A 45 6.88 -4.72 5.93
N PHE A 46 6.51 -3.92 4.93
CA PHE A 46 6.95 -4.13 3.55
C PHE A 46 8.46 -3.96 3.40
N ALA A 47 9.06 -2.99 4.10
CA ALA A 47 10.51 -2.82 4.13
C ALA A 47 11.22 -4.02 4.78
N ALA A 48 10.60 -4.68 5.77
CA ALA A 48 11.09 -5.93 6.34
C ALA A 48 10.87 -7.15 5.42
N GLY A 49 10.14 -6.99 4.31
CA GLY A 49 9.71 -8.07 3.43
C GLY A 49 8.58 -8.92 3.99
N ASP A 50 7.87 -8.40 5.01
CA ASP A 50 6.73 -9.03 5.65
C ASP A 50 5.43 -8.59 4.97
N PHE A 51 4.82 -9.55 4.27
CA PHE A 51 3.52 -9.42 3.62
C PHE A 51 2.51 -10.41 4.26
N SER A 52 2.57 -10.62 5.58
CA SER A 52 1.65 -11.49 6.32
C SER A 52 0.46 -10.76 6.95
N MET A 53 0.37 -9.44 6.74
CA MET A 53 -0.65 -8.58 7.36
C MET A 53 -2.09 -9.01 7.05
N PRO A 54 -3.05 -8.77 7.96
CA PRO A 54 -4.47 -9.13 7.78
C PRO A 54 -5.19 -8.40 6.63
N MET A 55 -4.50 -7.53 5.87
CA MET A 55 -5.01 -6.86 4.68
C MET A 55 -5.26 -7.80 3.49
N PHE A 56 -4.87 -9.07 3.57
CA PHE A 56 -5.14 -10.07 2.52
C PHE A 56 -6.46 -10.80 2.79
N ILE A 57 -7.57 -10.14 2.47
CA ILE A 57 -8.94 -10.51 2.86
C ILE A 57 -9.42 -11.86 2.25
N HIS A 58 -8.63 -12.52 1.41
CA HIS A 58 -9.02 -13.79 0.77
C HIS A 58 -8.11 -14.99 1.08
N GLY A 59 -7.19 -14.88 2.04
CA GLY A 59 -6.26 -15.97 2.34
C GLY A 59 -5.34 -16.34 1.16
N GLN A 60 -5.28 -15.47 0.15
CA GLN A 60 -4.37 -15.58 -0.99
C GLN A 60 -3.17 -14.69 -0.74
N VAL A 61 -1.98 -15.26 -0.89
CA VAL A 61 -0.75 -14.48 -1.02
C VAL A 61 -0.86 -13.68 -2.33
N PRO A 62 -0.79 -12.34 -2.29
CA PRO A 62 -0.88 -11.55 -3.51
C PRO A 62 0.19 -11.96 -4.52
N PRO A 63 -0.15 -11.98 -5.82
CA PRO A 63 0.86 -12.05 -6.87
C PRO A 63 1.95 -11.00 -6.63
N GLY A 64 3.21 -11.40 -6.78
CA GLY A 64 4.36 -10.52 -6.56
C GLY A 64 4.90 -10.46 -5.13
N ALA A 65 4.12 -10.78 -4.08
CA ALA A 65 4.56 -10.67 -2.68
C ALA A 65 5.83 -11.49 -2.40
N ALA A 66 5.90 -12.76 -2.83
CA ALA A 66 7.08 -13.59 -2.65
C ALA A 66 8.34 -13.04 -3.35
N ALA A 67 8.18 -12.44 -4.53
CA ALA A 67 9.29 -11.81 -5.24
C ALA A 67 9.71 -10.49 -4.58
N MET A 68 8.75 -9.70 -4.07
CA MET A 68 9.03 -8.49 -3.29
C MET A 68 9.77 -8.81 -1.98
N THR A 69 9.42 -9.89 -1.28
CA THR A 69 10.17 -10.39 -0.11
C THR A 69 11.60 -10.77 -0.48
N ARG A 70 11.79 -11.56 -1.53
CA ARG A 70 13.13 -11.99 -1.98
C ARG A 70 14.00 -10.81 -2.43
N LEU A 71 13.39 -9.79 -3.04
CA LEU A 71 14.06 -8.63 -3.60
C LEU A 71 13.96 -7.39 -2.71
N ARG A 72 13.69 -7.54 -1.41
CA ARG A 72 13.44 -6.41 -0.50
C ARG A 72 14.54 -5.35 -0.55
N ASP A 73 15.81 -5.77 -0.63
CA ASP A 73 16.96 -4.85 -0.64
C ASP A 73 17.05 -4.03 -1.93
N ALA A 74 16.30 -4.42 -2.98
CA ALA A 74 16.18 -3.70 -4.24
C ALA A 74 14.93 -2.81 -4.32
N ILE A 75 14.07 -2.82 -3.30
CA ILE A 75 12.81 -2.05 -3.28
C ILE A 75 12.88 -1.03 -2.14
N ARG A 76 12.54 0.22 -2.46
CA ARG A 76 12.43 1.28 -1.46
C ARG A 76 10.98 1.58 -1.19
N TYR A 77 10.62 1.57 0.08
CA TYR A 77 9.32 2.00 0.59
C TYR A 77 9.50 3.30 1.35
N ARG A 78 8.71 4.32 1.02
CA ARG A 78 8.75 5.61 1.68
C ARG A 78 7.35 6.02 2.09
N TYR A 79 7.12 6.08 3.40
CA TYR A 79 5.91 6.64 3.98
C TYR A 79 6.00 8.17 4.09
N GLU A 80 4.91 8.85 3.77
CA GLU A 80 4.73 10.29 3.96
C GLU A 80 3.28 10.58 4.42
N PRO A 81 3.06 11.38 5.47
CA PRO A 81 1.71 11.81 5.83
C PRO A 81 1.14 12.79 4.80
N THR A 82 -0.19 12.79 4.64
CA THR A 82 -0.93 13.75 3.80
C THR A 82 -2.00 14.45 4.63
N ASP A 83 -2.55 15.55 4.14
CA ASP A 83 -3.61 16.29 4.84
C ASP A 83 -4.88 15.45 5.09
N ARG A 84 -5.07 14.36 4.35
CA ARG A 84 -6.22 13.46 4.44
C ARG A 84 -5.90 12.06 4.97
N GLY A 85 -4.63 11.72 5.17
CA GLY A 85 -4.21 10.42 5.65
C GLY A 85 -2.73 10.23 5.44
N GLY A 86 -2.34 9.23 4.64
CA GLY A 86 -0.94 8.96 4.33
C GLY A 86 -0.73 8.38 2.93
N ARG A 87 0.53 8.27 2.53
CA ARG A 87 0.96 7.60 1.30
C ARG A 87 2.23 6.80 1.49
N ILE A 88 2.36 5.70 0.75
CA ILE A 88 3.58 4.92 0.59
C ILE A 88 3.99 4.97 -0.87
N THR A 89 5.20 5.44 -1.14
CA THR A 89 5.82 5.31 -2.47
C THR A 89 6.70 4.07 -2.49
N ILE A 90 6.50 3.22 -3.49
CA ILE A 90 7.26 2.00 -3.74
C ILE A 90 8.09 2.18 -5.01
N ASP A 91 9.41 2.21 -4.90
CA ASP A 91 10.32 2.46 -6.03
C ASP A 91 11.39 1.38 -6.15
N THR A 92 11.71 1.01 -7.38
CA THR A 92 12.85 0.15 -7.67
C THR A 92 13.45 0.44 -9.05
N SER A 93 14.75 0.18 -9.19
CA SER A 93 15.44 0.10 -10.49
C SER A 93 15.53 -1.33 -11.02
N ASN A 94 15.20 -2.34 -10.21
CA ASN A 94 15.25 -3.74 -10.61
C ASN A 94 13.99 -4.10 -11.42
N ARG A 95 14.18 -4.63 -12.65
CA ARG A 95 13.07 -4.95 -13.55
C ARG A 95 12.16 -6.06 -13.03
N GLU A 96 12.72 -7.06 -12.35
CA GLU A 96 11.97 -8.16 -11.76
C GLU A 96 11.14 -7.65 -10.57
N ALA A 97 11.75 -6.88 -9.68
CA ALA A 97 11.06 -6.25 -8.56
C ALA A 97 9.92 -5.33 -9.03
N ARG A 98 10.15 -4.55 -10.09
CA ARG A 98 9.11 -3.68 -10.67
C ARG A 98 7.90 -4.48 -11.15
N ARG A 99 8.13 -5.61 -11.84
CA ARG A 99 7.05 -6.49 -12.28
C ARG A 99 6.26 -7.04 -11.08
N ALA A 100 6.97 -7.47 -10.03
CA ALA A 100 6.34 -7.94 -8.80
C ALA A 100 5.49 -6.86 -8.10
N ILE A 101 5.99 -5.62 -8.01
CA ILE A 101 5.23 -4.48 -7.48
C ILE A 101 3.97 -4.22 -8.30
N HIS A 102 4.07 -4.27 -9.63
CA HIS A 102 2.93 -4.06 -10.51
C HIS A 102 1.88 -5.16 -10.37
N ASP A 103 2.31 -6.43 -10.27
CA ASP A 103 1.41 -7.57 -10.05
C ASP A 103 0.70 -7.46 -8.70
N PHE A 104 1.43 -7.04 -7.66
CA PHE A 104 0.88 -6.78 -6.33
C PHE A 104 -0.17 -5.66 -6.35
N LEU A 105 0.15 -4.50 -6.94
CA LEU A 105 -0.78 -3.36 -6.95
C LEU A 105 -2.02 -3.62 -7.81
N ARG A 106 -1.88 -4.32 -8.95
CA ARG A 106 -3.05 -4.75 -9.75
C ARG A 106 -3.98 -5.67 -8.98
N PHE A 107 -3.41 -6.56 -8.15
CA PHE A 107 -4.20 -7.40 -7.28
C PHE A 107 -4.99 -6.55 -6.27
N GLN A 108 -4.34 -5.58 -5.63
CA GLN A 108 -4.99 -4.67 -4.66
C GLN A 108 -6.10 -3.83 -5.28
N ILE A 109 -5.88 -3.27 -6.48
CA ILE A 109 -6.88 -2.50 -7.24
C ILE A 109 -8.15 -3.35 -7.47
N ARG A 110 -7.97 -4.60 -7.90
CA ARG A 110 -9.09 -5.53 -8.13
C ARG A 110 -9.81 -5.92 -6.85
N ASP A 111 -9.06 -6.21 -5.79
CA ASP A 111 -9.58 -6.69 -4.51
C ASP A 111 -10.38 -5.62 -3.77
N HIS A 112 -9.81 -4.41 -3.67
CA HIS A 112 -10.42 -3.28 -2.99
C HIS A 112 -11.48 -2.55 -3.84
N ARG A 113 -11.68 -2.99 -5.10
CA ARG A 113 -12.57 -2.34 -6.08
C ARG A 113 -12.36 -0.83 -6.16
N THR A 114 -11.11 -0.39 -6.10
CA THR A 114 -10.79 1.02 -6.28
C THR A 114 -10.80 1.27 -7.79
N GLU A 115 -11.96 1.68 -8.31
CA GLU A 115 -12.07 2.23 -9.67
C GLU A 115 -11.35 3.60 -9.70
N ASP A 116 -10.03 3.60 -9.83
CA ASP A 116 -9.24 4.79 -10.20
C ASP A 116 -8.96 4.77 -11.72
#